data_AF-A0A816QVC1-F1
#
_entry.id   AF-A0A816QVC1-F1
#
_cell.length_a   1.000
_cell.length_b   1.000
_cell.length_c   1.000
_cell.angle_alpha   90.00
_cell.angle_beta   90.00
_cell.angle_gamma   90.00
#
_symmetry.space_group_name_H-M   'P 1'
#
loop_
_entity.id
_entity.type
_entity.pdbx_description
1 polymer ?
#
loop_
_entity_poly.entity_id
_entity_poly.type
_entity_poly.pdbx_seq_one_letter_code
_entity_poly.pdbx_strand_id
1 'polypeptide(L)'
;MMKFDCESTDEFDNLLLSTVRQGDVNLLERHLSTVSNPVLYLNRLYNERNSQKFTLLMIACLNNHRDVMCMLLQRYKPDLEVLNNIAFGDFSPSQQIFFNASVLWAATSINNFDMVKLLVEHGANVNHQTRTGSTPLRGACYNGNVSMARYLIDNGANMHLNKENNDTNLMVSVCHKHRNMVTYLVDELNCDVNECDGNGRSSLYDAVVCASIELVEFLLKRGAQNFRAIVDQMSPLMWAAEKKRPDLVDIISPYCSILERIEAQELLGSAFACTNRDNDACDQSFNCFSRALDLRTTHNLSKAMTTTANAIFHNRYECQTIDQLEKIRTNTELTYIEGLLVRERLLGPTNAEYRYSLCYRGAILADIGQYHEAVAYWIYELGLCQQYSISIDSKHLRRFASLFSGMLYKTKSIPTEAIIIVIKAICEQLGRDKQNFNDNLFTLLFLITITTQYLIEYAISIVEKELLFHILRSIVQHHYTQMDSGMSLLHLSLDIRTRVNDYHIQHICKYPCLQTTRMLLKCGAIVNAFDILQNTPLHVIASSKSANDEPLLNLLCDAGAHLDFANVLGETPADLSVIPEIKQLLKRRFKLNLKCMCARLIRKKNLSFHGTIAVSLMNFVDKH
;
A
#
# COMPACT_ATOMS: atom_id res chain seq x y z
N MET A 1 39.83 36.54 31.46
CA MET A 1 40.12 35.19 31.97
C MET A 1 39.11 34.87 33.07
N MET A 2 37.97 34.31 32.68
CA MET A 2 37.11 33.52 33.57
C MET A 2 36.79 32.27 32.75
N LYS A 3 37.43 31.15 33.11
CA LYS A 3 37.08 29.84 32.56
C LYS A 3 35.74 29.47 33.19
N PHE A 4 34.70 29.33 32.38
CA PHE A 4 33.50 28.62 32.79
C PHE A 4 33.87 27.13 32.83
N ASP A 5 34.05 26.58 34.03
CA ASP A 5 33.96 25.14 34.22
C ASP A 5 32.48 24.77 34.06
N CYS A 6 32.17 24.15 32.93
CA CYS A 6 30.81 23.95 32.42
C CYS A 6 29.98 23.04 33.35
N GLU A 7 28.96 23.64 33.98
CA GLU A 7 27.79 22.95 34.52
C GLU A 7 27.07 22.23 33.36
N SER A 8 27.08 20.90 33.38
CA SER A 8 26.43 19.97 32.42
C SER A 8 26.57 20.32 30.91
N THR A 9 27.18 19.42 30.14
CA THR A 9 27.33 19.56 28.67
C THR A 9 26.03 19.89 27.92
N ASP A 10 24.88 19.56 28.51
CA ASP A 10 23.55 19.69 27.89
C ASP A 10 23.00 21.13 27.95
N GLU A 11 23.33 21.93 28.98
CA GLU A 11 22.86 23.32 29.06
C GLU A 11 23.52 24.22 28.02
N PHE A 12 24.83 24.07 27.84
CA PHE A 12 25.57 24.82 26.82
C PHE A 12 25.14 24.42 25.40
N ASP A 13 24.89 23.13 25.17
CA ASP A 13 24.36 22.63 23.90
C ASP A 13 23.00 23.25 23.56
N ASN A 14 22.08 23.34 24.54
CA ASN A 14 20.78 23.98 24.36
C ASN A 14 20.91 25.49 24.06
N LEU A 15 21.89 26.16 24.68
CA LEU A 15 22.18 27.58 24.42
C LEU A 15 22.67 27.79 22.97
N LEU A 16 23.61 26.98 22.50
CA LEU A 16 24.07 27.05 21.10
C LEU A 16 22.92 26.77 20.11
N LEU A 17 22.12 25.73 20.37
CA LEU A 17 20.97 25.37 19.53
C LEU A 17 19.94 26.49 19.43
N SER A 18 19.55 27.09 20.56
CA SER A 18 18.59 28.19 20.58
C SER A 18 19.12 29.44 19.86
N THR A 19 20.40 29.75 20.05
CA THR A 19 21.06 30.90 19.41
C THR A 19 21.13 30.73 17.89
N VAL A 20 21.53 29.55 17.41
CA VAL A 20 21.58 29.24 15.98
C VAL A 20 20.19 29.29 15.35
N ARG A 21 19.15 28.80 16.04
CA ARG A 21 17.76 28.88 15.55
C ARG A 21 17.27 30.32 15.39
N GLN A 22 17.66 31.20 16.30
CA GLN A 22 17.31 32.62 16.25
C GLN A 22 18.10 33.39 15.19
N GLY A 23 19.21 32.83 14.70
CA GLY A 23 20.08 33.51 13.74
C GLY A 23 20.97 34.58 14.37
N ASP A 24 21.15 34.61 15.70
CA ASP A 24 21.94 35.63 16.38
C ASP A 24 23.45 35.32 16.27
N VAL A 25 24.08 35.93 15.27
CA VAL A 25 25.51 35.78 14.95
C VAL A 25 26.40 36.24 16.11
N ASN A 26 26.09 37.39 16.72
CA ASN A 26 26.94 38.01 17.73
C ASN A 26 26.94 37.20 19.02
N LEU A 27 25.76 36.74 19.44
CA LEU A 27 25.61 35.92 20.62
C LEU A 27 26.27 34.55 20.42
N LEU A 28 26.08 33.94 19.26
CA LEU A 28 26.70 32.65 18.93
C LEU A 28 28.22 32.75 18.94
N GLU A 29 28.78 33.80 18.33
CA GLU A 29 30.21 34.04 18.30
C GLU A 29 30.79 34.21 19.71
N ARG A 30 30.10 34.96 20.58
CA ARG A 30 30.51 35.10 21.98
C ARG A 30 30.53 33.75 22.69
N HIS A 31 29.48 32.93 22.56
CA HIS A 31 29.42 31.60 23.17
C HIS A 31 30.51 30.67 22.64
N LEU A 32 30.78 30.67 21.34
CA LEU A 32 31.85 29.85 20.77
C LEU A 32 33.25 30.35 21.19
N SER A 33 33.44 31.65 21.43
CA SER A 33 34.72 32.19 21.88
C SER A 33 35.11 31.83 23.32
N THR A 34 34.14 31.44 24.17
CA THR A 34 34.40 31.08 25.57
C THR A 34 34.88 29.65 25.75
N VAL A 35 34.74 28.79 24.73
CA VAL A 35 35.13 27.38 24.79
C VAL A 35 36.47 27.13 24.10
N SER A 36 37.26 26.19 24.64
CA SER A 36 38.61 25.89 24.14
C SER A 36 38.64 25.18 22.79
N ASN A 37 37.59 24.43 22.45
CA ASN A 37 37.47 23.74 21.17
C ASN A 37 36.05 23.92 20.59
N PRO A 38 35.76 25.04 19.90
CA PRO A 38 34.45 25.31 19.32
C PRO A 38 34.05 24.28 18.24
N VAL A 39 35.02 23.75 17.51
CA VAL A 39 34.80 22.78 16.40
C VAL A 39 34.18 21.48 16.92
N LEU A 40 34.50 21.06 18.15
CA LEU A 40 33.88 19.89 18.78
C LEU A 40 32.35 20.02 18.86
N TYR A 41 31.84 21.21 19.18
CA TYR A 41 30.40 21.47 19.28
C TYR A 41 29.77 21.62 17.89
N LEU A 42 30.48 22.27 16.95
CA LEU A 42 29.98 22.44 15.59
C LEU A 42 29.84 21.11 14.82
N ASN A 43 30.72 20.15 15.07
CA ASN A 43 30.73 18.84 14.43
C ASN A 43 29.87 17.79 15.17
N ARG A 44 29.18 18.17 16.26
CA ARG A 44 28.28 17.28 17.00
C ARG A 44 26.93 17.16 16.29
N LEU A 45 26.34 15.96 16.37
CA LEU A 45 24.95 15.72 15.96
C LEU A 45 24.01 15.87 17.15
N TYR A 46 23.07 16.79 17.00
CA TYR A 46 22.01 17.07 17.96
C TYR A 46 20.74 16.34 17.55
N ASN A 47 20.18 15.55 18.48
CA ASN A 47 18.93 14.81 18.24
C ASN A 47 17.75 15.78 18.29
N GLU A 48 16.86 15.68 17.31
CA GLU A 48 15.63 16.44 17.23
C GLU A 48 14.41 15.52 17.16
N ARG A 49 13.21 16.14 17.17
CA ARG A 49 11.95 15.41 17.00
C ARG A 49 11.97 14.58 15.71
N ASN A 50 11.19 13.50 15.71
CA ASN A 50 11.02 12.61 14.55
C ASN A 50 12.32 11.95 14.05
N SER A 51 13.24 11.60 14.95
CA SER A 51 14.52 10.93 14.62
C SER A 51 15.46 11.75 13.72
N GLN A 52 15.23 13.06 13.64
CA GLN A 52 16.13 13.98 12.94
C GLN A 52 17.42 14.18 13.74
N LYS A 53 18.51 14.42 13.02
CA LYS A 53 19.84 14.66 13.61
C LYS A 53 20.51 15.77 12.82
N PHE A 54 20.87 16.86 13.49
CA PHE A 54 21.44 18.04 12.84
C PHE A 54 22.76 18.46 13.48
N THR A 55 23.68 18.98 12.68
CA THR A 55 24.74 19.88 13.15
C THR A 55 24.19 21.31 13.29
N LEU A 56 24.90 22.16 14.05
CA LEU A 56 24.57 23.59 14.13
C LEU A 56 24.62 24.25 12.75
N LEU A 57 25.56 23.84 11.89
CA LEU A 57 25.65 24.33 10.52
C LEU A 57 24.43 23.92 9.68
N MET A 58 23.94 22.70 9.84
CA MET A 58 22.72 22.24 9.16
C MET A 58 21.48 23.04 9.59
N ILE A 59 21.34 23.35 10.89
CA ILE A 59 20.23 24.18 11.40
C ILE A 59 20.30 25.59 10.81
N ALA A 60 21.49 26.20 10.77
CA ALA A 60 21.66 27.51 10.15
C ALA A 60 21.30 27.50 8.65
N CYS A 61 21.70 26.44 7.93
CA CYS A 61 21.37 26.24 6.52
C CYS A 61 19.86 26.13 6.28
N LEU A 62 19.16 25.24 7.01
CA LEU A 62 17.73 25.00 6.83
C LEU A 62 16.86 26.21 7.21
N ASN A 63 17.30 27.03 8.17
CA ASN A 63 16.61 28.26 8.57
C ASN A 63 16.99 29.49 7.73
N ASN A 64 17.80 29.33 6.69
CA ASN A 64 18.29 30.42 5.84
C ASN A 64 19.12 31.50 6.58
N HIS A 65 19.86 31.12 7.62
CA HIS A 65 20.68 32.06 8.40
C HIS A 65 22.07 32.25 7.78
N ARG A 66 22.11 32.98 6.65
CA ARG A 66 23.34 33.18 5.86
C ARG A 66 24.49 33.80 6.67
N ASP A 67 24.21 34.78 7.52
CA ASP A 67 25.26 35.45 8.30
C ASP A 67 25.88 34.53 9.35
N VAL A 68 25.06 33.66 9.95
CA VAL A 68 25.54 32.58 10.85
C VAL A 68 26.42 31.61 10.07
N MET A 69 25.99 31.16 8.89
CA MET A 69 26.79 30.29 8.02
C MET A 69 28.14 30.91 7.69
N CYS A 70 28.15 32.18 7.24
CA CYS A 70 29.39 32.91 6.92
C CYS A 70 30.33 32.98 8.13
N MET A 71 29.82 33.36 9.30
CA MET A 71 30.61 33.46 10.53
C MET A 71 31.20 32.10 10.92
N LEU A 72 30.40 31.03 10.90
CA LEU A 72 30.84 29.67 11.24
C LEU A 72 31.94 29.17 10.29
N LEU A 73 31.74 29.34 8.98
CA LEU A 73 32.66 28.86 7.95
C LEU A 73 33.99 29.63 7.94
N GLN A 74 33.96 30.97 8.03
CA GLN A 74 35.17 31.79 7.95
C GLN A 74 36.05 31.69 9.19
N ARG A 75 35.44 31.63 10.39
CA ARG A 75 36.18 31.70 11.66
C ARG A 75 36.51 30.35 12.26
N TYR A 76 35.60 29.39 12.16
CA TYR A 76 35.71 28.11 12.88
C TYR A 76 35.95 26.91 11.97
N LYS A 77 35.69 27.02 10.65
CA LYS A 77 35.94 25.96 9.65
C LYS A 77 35.43 24.57 10.10
N PRO A 78 34.13 24.43 10.40
CA PRO A 78 33.55 23.13 10.78
C PRO A 78 33.68 22.10 9.67
N ASP A 79 33.59 20.83 10.03
CA ASP A 79 33.58 19.73 9.06
C ASP A 79 32.23 19.71 8.32
N LEU A 80 32.28 19.92 7.01
CA LEU A 80 31.10 20.02 6.14
C LEU A 80 30.48 18.64 5.83
N GLU A 81 31.22 17.57 6.10
CA GLU A 81 30.84 16.19 5.79
C GLU A 81 30.34 15.42 7.04
N VAL A 82 30.01 16.15 8.11
CA VAL A 82 29.22 15.58 9.21
C VAL A 82 27.77 15.42 8.75
N LEU A 83 27.35 14.16 8.62
CA LEU A 83 26.11 13.80 7.94
C LEU A 83 24.88 13.84 8.84
N ASN A 84 23.77 14.34 8.28
CA ASN A 84 22.56 14.69 9.00
C ASN A 84 21.38 13.80 8.58
N ASN A 85 20.37 13.73 9.44
CA ASN A 85 19.09 13.13 9.12
C ASN A 85 18.03 14.23 9.10
N ILE A 86 17.56 14.59 7.91
CA ILE A 86 16.71 15.77 7.70
C ILE A 86 15.38 15.37 7.07
N ALA A 87 14.34 16.18 7.30
CA ALA A 87 13.04 16.00 6.65
C ALA A 87 12.50 17.36 6.21
N PHE A 88 11.80 17.40 5.07
CA PHE A 88 11.21 18.63 4.51
C PHE A 88 9.68 18.61 4.69
N GLY A 89 9.05 19.76 4.98
CA GLY A 89 7.59 19.93 5.10
C GLY A 89 7.00 19.86 6.52
N ASP A 90 5.68 20.07 6.62
CA ASP A 90 4.92 20.05 7.89
C ASP A 90 4.95 18.67 8.56
N PHE A 91 4.94 18.65 9.90
CA PHE A 91 5.10 17.48 10.78
C PHE A 91 4.01 16.38 10.62
N SER A 92 3.93 15.75 9.44
CA SER A 92 3.05 14.62 9.13
C SER A 92 3.70 13.28 9.50
N PRO A 93 2.93 12.26 9.94
CA PRO A 93 3.43 10.91 10.22
C PRO A 93 4.05 10.18 9.00
N SER A 94 3.83 10.69 7.78
CA SER A 94 4.35 10.14 6.52
C SER A 94 5.62 10.82 6.01
N GLN A 95 6.26 11.68 6.80
CA GLN A 95 7.39 12.49 6.36
C GLN A 95 8.61 11.63 6.01
N GLN A 96 9.12 11.76 4.78
CA GLN A 96 10.32 11.07 4.34
C GLN A 96 11.55 11.69 4.99
N ILE A 97 12.28 10.91 5.79
CA ILE A 97 13.57 11.31 6.34
C ILE A 97 14.66 10.99 5.32
N PHE A 98 15.45 12.00 4.97
CA PHE A 98 16.66 11.89 4.17
C PHE A 98 17.84 11.64 5.12
N PHE A 99 18.35 10.42 5.08
CA PHE A 99 19.48 9.99 5.88
C PHE A 99 20.79 10.31 5.17
N ASN A 100 21.84 10.56 5.96
CA ASN A 100 23.20 10.83 5.50
C ASN A 100 23.33 12.07 4.60
N ALA A 101 22.54 13.12 4.86
CA ALA A 101 22.57 14.36 4.10
C ALA A 101 23.72 15.29 4.54
N SER A 102 24.55 15.73 3.58
CA SER A 102 25.50 16.82 3.80
C SER A 102 24.79 18.18 3.80
N VAL A 103 25.43 19.20 4.37
CA VAL A 103 24.88 20.56 4.40
C VAL A 103 24.75 21.13 2.98
N LEU A 104 25.67 20.80 2.08
CA LEU A 104 25.57 21.17 0.66
C LEU A 104 24.35 20.55 -0.02
N TRP A 105 24.07 19.27 0.24
CA TRP A 105 22.87 18.62 -0.30
C TRP A 105 21.59 19.33 0.17
N ALA A 106 21.50 19.64 1.47
CA ALA A 106 20.36 20.37 2.01
C ALA A 106 20.19 21.76 1.38
N ALA A 107 21.28 22.52 1.22
CA ALA A 107 21.27 23.82 0.55
C ALA A 107 20.73 23.75 -0.89
N THR A 108 21.11 22.72 -1.66
CA THR A 108 20.57 22.49 -2.99
C THR A 108 19.08 22.11 -2.98
N SER A 109 18.66 21.29 -2.01
CA SER A 109 17.26 20.84 -1.90
C SER A 109 16.30 21.96 -1.53
N ILE A 110 16.72 22.91 -0.69
CA ILE A 110 15.94 24.13 -0.39
C ILE A 110 16.09 25.21 -1.47
N ASN A 111 16.77 24.91 -2.58
CA ASN A 111 17.01 25.81 -3.71
C ASN A 111 17.74 27.13 -3.35
N ASN A 112 18.67 27.09 -2.39
CA ASN A 112 19.41 28.28 -1.95
C ASN A 112 20.79 28.38 -2.61
N PHE A 113 20.86 29.10 -3.72
CA PHE A 113 22.09 29.19 -4.52
C PHE A 113 23.25 29.92 -3.82
N ASP A 114 22.96 30.93 -3.00
CA ASP A 114 24.01 31.66 -2.27
C ASP A 114 24.68 30.79 -1.21
N MET A 115 23.90 29.94 -0.52
CA MET A 115 24.46 28.96 0.42
C MET A 115 25.27 27.88 -0.29
N VAL A 116 24.82 27.44 -1.47
CA VAL A 116 25.58 26.48 -2.30
C VAL A 116 26.94 27.05 -2.67
N LYS A 117 27.00 28.30 -3.16
CA LYS A 117 28.27 28.97 -3.48
C LYS A 117 29.18 29.05 -2.25
N LEU A 118 28.63 29.53 -1.14
CA LEU A 118 29.37 29.69 0.11
C LEU A 118 29.98 28.36 0.58
N LEU A 119 29.22 27.27 0.54
CA LEU A 119 29.69 25.94 0.97
C LEU A 119 30.75 25.37 0.03
N VAL A 120 30.57 25.50 -1.28
CA VAL A 120 31.54 25.02 -2.29
C VAL A 120 32.85 25.80 -2.21
N GLU A 121 32.79 27.13 -2.03
CA GLU A 121 33.98 27.97 -1.80
C GLU A 121 34.78 27.59 -0.55
N HIS A 122 34.13 26.97 0.44
CA HIS A 122 34.76 26.46 1.66
C HIS A 122 35.11 24.97 1.59
N GLY A 123 35.03 24.35 0.41
CA GLY A 123 35.53 22.99 0.15
C GLY A 123 34.53 21.87 0.43
N ALA A 124 33.22 22.14 0.43
CA ALA A 124 32.20 21.09 0.54
C ALA A 124 32.32 20.07 -0.61
N ASN A 125 32.12 18.79 -0.31
CA ASN A 125 32.13 17.75 -1.33
C ASN A 125 30.88 17.83 -2.23
N VAL A 126 31.06 18.34 -3.45
CA VAL A 126 30.00 18.47 -4.46
C VAL A 126 29.35 17.15 -4.89
N ASN A 127 29.98 16.01 -4.58
CA ASN A 127 29.55 14.67 -4.97
C ASN A 127 29.02 13.83 -3.80
N HIS A 128 28.92 14.38 -2.59
CA HIS A 128 28.42 13.60 -1.45
C HIS A 128 26.99 13.10 -1.70
N GLN A 129 26.74 11.82 -1.43
CA GLN A 129 25.44 11.19 -1.65
C GLN A 129 24.69 10.99 -0.33
N THR A 130 23.39 11.27 -0.33
CA THR A 130 22.50 10.78 0.73
C THR A 130 22.47 9.25 0.75
N ARG A 131 21.86 8.65 1.77
CA ARG A 131 21.72 7.18 1.86
C ARG A 131 21.09 6.55 0.63
N THR A 132 20.21 7.27 -0.07
CA THR A 132 19.54 6.76 -1.28
C THR A 132 20.34 7.02 -2.57
N GLY A 133 21.53 7.60 -2.48
CA GLY A 133 22.36 7.95 -3.64
C GLY A 133 22.06 9.33 -4.24
N SER A 134 21.29 10.19 -3.58
CA SER A 134 20.97 11.53 -4.11
C SER A 134 22.13 12.51 -3.93
N THR A 135 22.56 13.17 -5.01
CA THR A 135 23.66 14.17 -5.02
C THR A 135 23.14 15.61 -4.93
N PRO A 136 23.99 16.60 -4.57
CA PRO A 136 23.64 18.02 -4.66
C PRO A 136 23.20 18.45 -6.06
N LEU A 137 23.87 17.95 -7.11
CA LEU A 137 23.49 18.21 -8.50
C LEU A 137 22.05 17.71 -8.79
N ARG A 138 21.68 16.53 -8.30
CA ARG A 138 20.30 16.03 -8.40
C ARG A 138 19.30 16.96 -7.71
N GLY A 139 19.67 17.54 -6.56
CA GLY A 139 18.87 18.56 -5.88
C GLY A 139 18.62 19.81 -6.75
N ALA A 140 19.65 20.29 -7.45
CA ALA A 140 19.51 21.39 -8.42
C ALA A 140 18.60 21.01 -9.61
N CYS A 141 18.73 19.79 -10.14
CA CYS A 141 17.90 19.26 -11.23
C CYS A 141 16.43 19.06 -10.81
N TYR A 142 16.18 18.63 -9.58
CA TYR A 142 14.85 18.55 -8.96
C TYR A 142 14.17 19.92 -8.86
N ASN A 143 14.95 20.96 -8.53
CA ASN A 143 14.48 22.33 -8.42
C ASN A 143 14.47 23.11 -9.75
N GLY A 144 15.01 22.54 -10.82
CA GLY A 144 15.08 23.18 -12.14
C GLY A 144 16.05 24.37 -12.21
N ASN A 145 16.95 24.51 -11.22
CA ASN A 145 17.85 25.65 -11.12
C ASN A 145 19.11 25.45 -11.98
N VAL A 146 19.04 25.89 -13.24
CA VAL A 146 20.12 25.74 -14.24
C VAL A 146 21.42 26.40 -13.78
N SER A 147 21.34 27.59 -13.18
CA SER A 147 22.52 28.31 -12.69
C SER A 147 23.24 27.54 -11.58
N MET A 148 22.48 26.93 -10.68
CA MET A 148 23.03 26.11 -9.60
C MET A 148 23.63 24.81 -10.14
N ALA A 149 22.94 24.12 -11.06
CA ALA A 149 23.47 22.90 -11.67
C ALA A 149 24.77 23.18 -12.43
N ARG A 150 24.81 24.25 -13.23
CA ARG A 150 26.02 24.70 -13.93
C ARG A 150 27.17 24.96 -12.97
N TYR A 151 26.92 25.74 -11.92
CA TYR A 151 27.94 26.04 -10.92
C TYR A 151 28.48 24.77 -10.23
N LEU A 152 27.61 23.83 -9.87
CA LEU A 152 28.04 22.56 -9.26
C LEU A 152 28.91 21.74 -10.22
N ILE A 153 28.53 21.67 -11.51
CA ILE A 153 29.30 20.96 -12.55
C ILE A 153 30.66 21.62 -12.78
N ASP A 154 30.70 22.95 -12.88
CA ASP A 154 31.95 23.72 -13.03
C ASP A 154 32.90 23.50 -11.84
N ASN A 155 32.36 23.12 -10.67
CA ASN A 155 33.11 22.78 -9.47
C ASN A 155 33.30 21.27 -9.27
N GLY A 156 33.12 20.45 -10.30
CA GLY A 156 33.47 19.02 -10.30
C GLY A 156 32.36 18.06 -9.89
N ALA A 157 31.08 18.48 -9.91
CA ALA A 157 29.97 17.56 -9.71
C ALA A 157 29.91 16.52 -10.85
N ASN A 158 29.89 15.24 -10.49
CA ASN A 158 29.79 14.12 -11.41
C ASN A 158 28.32 13.88 -11.79
N MET A 159 28.02 14.06 -13.06
CA MET A 159 26.67 13.92 -13.62
C MET A 159 26.13 12.48 -13.64
N HIS A 160 27.00 11.47 -13.53
CA HIS A 160 26.65 10.05 -13.61
C HIS A 160 26.51 9.37 -12.25
N LEU A 161 26.62 10.12 -11.15
CA LEU A 161 26.32 9.60 -9.81
C LEU A 161 24.81 9.52 -9.62
N ASN A 162 24.28 8.32 -9.85
CA ASN A 162 22.84 8.05 -9.84
C ASN A 162 22.35 7.51 -8.49
N LYS A 163 21.03 7.61 -8.29
CA LYS A 163 20.30 7.03 -7.15
C LYS A 163 20.31 5.48 -7.25
N GLU A 164 19.99 4.78 -6.17
CA GLU A 164 19.85 3.30 -6.11
C GLU A 164 18.98 2.66 -7.23
N ASN A 165 18.09 3.41 -7.89
CA ASN A 165 17.26 2.94 -9.01
C ASN A 165 17.80 3.30 -10.41
N ASN A 166 19.01 3.87 -10.49
CA ASN A 166 19.59 4.44 -11.71
C ASN A 166 18.81 5.61 -12.33
N ASP A 167 17.90 6.26 -11.59
CA ASP A 167 17.23 7.49 -12.05
C ASP A 167 18.26 8.58 -12.39
N THR A 168 18.25 9.07 -13.64
CA THR A 168 19.21 10.09 -14.09
C THR A 168 18.80 11.51 -13.68
N ASN A 169 19.72 12.46 -13.82
CA ASN A 169 19.43 13.90 -13.65
C ASN A 169 18.46 14.42 -14.71
N LEU A 170 18.47 13.86 -15.92
CA LEU A 170 17.53 14.21 -16.99
C LEU A 170 16.10 13.79 -16.62
N MET A 171 15.93 12.55 -16.17
CA MET A 171 14.62 12.00 -15.79
C MET A 171 13.97 12.82 -14.68
N VAL A 172 14.70 13.14 -13.61
CA VAL A 172 14.14 13.97 -12.52
C VAL A 172 13.72 15.36 -13.01
N SER A 173 14.49 15.99 -13.90
CA SER A 173 14.12 17.29 -14.48
C SER A 173 12.89 17.20 -15.38
N VAL A 174 12.72 16.09 -16.12
CA VAL A 174 11.52 15.82 -16.92
C VAL A 174 10.30 15.60 -16.01
N CYS A 175 10.40 14.77 -14.97
CA CYS A 175 9.29 14.51 -14.05
C CYS A 175 8.75 15.79 -13.39
N HIS A 176 9.64 16.74 -13.10
CA HIS A 176 9.30 18.04 -12.51
C HIS A 176 9.01 19.12 -13.56
N LYS A 177 8.98 18.76 -14.85
CA LYS A 177 8.65 19.63 -15.98
C LYS A 177 9.58 20.84 -16.14
N HIS A 178 10.83 20.71 -15.72
CA HIS A 178 11.82 21.79 -15.77
C HIS A 178 12.44 21.92 -17.16
N ARG A 179 11.69 22.51 -18.09
CA ARG A 179 12.07 22.63 -19.51
C ARG A 179 13.49 23.16 -19.73
N ASN A 180 13.84 24.26 -19.08
CA ASN A 180 15.16 24.89 -19.24
C ASN A 180 16.29 24.01 -18.73
N MET A 181 16.06 23.27 -17.65
CA MET A 181 17.01 22.28 -17.15
C MET A 181 17.16 21.12 -18.13
N VAL A 182 16.06 20.61 -18.67
CA VAL A 182 16.10 19.56 -19.70
C VAL A 182 16.87 20.03 -20.94
N THR A 183 16.64 21.27 -21.41
CA THR A 183 17.44 21.85 -22.50
C THR A 183 18.91 21.92 -22.14
N TYR A 184 19.26 22.41 -20.95
CA TYR A 184 20.65 22.50 -20.50
C TYR A 184 21.34 21.13 -20.49
N LEU A 185 20.69 20.12 -19.90
CA LEU A 185 21.23 18.76 -19.79
C LEU A 185 21.41 18.11 -21.17
N VAL A 186 20.48 18.29 -22.10
CA VAL A 186 20.51 17.64 -23.43
C VAL A 186 21.37 18.41 -24.43
N ASP A 187 21.21 19.73 -24.52
CA ASP A 187 21.82 20.55 -25.59
C ASP A 187 23.24 20.97 -25.25
N GLU A 188 23.49 21.33 -23.99
CA GLU A 188 24.79 21.83 -23.57
C GLU A 188 25.67 20.72 -23.00
N LEU A 189 25.09 19.79 -22.24
CA LEU A 189 25.85 18.70 -21.60
C LEU A 189 25.80 17.37 -22.37
N ASN A 190 25.06 17.29 -23.49
CA ASN A 190 24.95 16.08 -24.32
C ASN A 190 24.51 14.83 -23.53
N CYS A 191 23.62 14.97 -22.54
CA CYS A 191 23.05 13.81 -21.85
C CYS A 191 22.29 12.91 -22.84
N ASP A 192 22.45 11.60 -22.71
CA ASP A 192 21.72 10.64 -23.53
C ASP A 192 20.23 10.64 -23.16
N VAL A 193 19.37 11.03 -24.11
CA VAL A 193 17.91 11.05 -23.94
C VAL A 193 17.30 9.65 -23.84
N ASN A 194 18.06 8.62 -24.20
CA ASN A 194 17.66 7.22 -24.24
C ASN A 194 18.16 6.40 -23.04
N GLU A 195 18.87 7.00 -22.09
CA GLU A 195 19.24 6.33 -20.85
C GLU A 195 17.97 5.97 -20.05
N CYS A 196 17.93 4.73 -19.57
CA CYS A 196 16.80 4.19 -18.83
C CYS A 196 17.16 3.89 -17.37
N ASP A 197 16.17 4.02 -16.48
CA ASP A 197 16.29 3.59 -15.09
C ASP A 197 16.35 2.05 -14.96
N GLY A 198 16.52 1.54 -13.74
CA GLY A 198 16.52 0.10 -13.45
C GLY A 198 15.20 -0.63 -13.80
N ASN A 199 14.12 0.11 -14.07
CA ASN A 199 12.83 -0.41 -14.50
C ASN A 199 12.62 -0.28 -16.03
N GLY A 200 13.63 0.15 -16.79
CA GLY A 200 13.53 0.38 -18.23
C GLY A 200 12.69 1.60 -18.62
N ARG A 201 12.41 2.52 -17.69
CA ARG A 201 11.73 3.79 -18.00
C ARG A 201 12.73 4.75 -18.61
N SER A 202 12.33 5.51 -19.62
CA SER A 202 13.15 6.54 -20.27
C SER A 202 12.64 7.94 -19.94
N SER A 203 13.42 8.97 -20.28
CA SER A 203 12.96 10.36 -20.15
C SER A 203 11.70 10.64 -21.00
N LEU A 204 11.53 9.98 -22.15
CA LEU A 204 10.31 10.08 -22.95
C LEU A 204 9.11 9.47 -22.23
N TYR A 205 9.30 8.33 -21.55
CA TYR A 205 8.26 7.71 -20.73
C TYR A 205 7.79 8.67 -19.63
N ASP A 206 8.72 9.28 -18.88
CA ASP A 206 8.39 10.23 -17.82
C ASP A 206 7.67 11.48 -18.36
N ALA A 207 8.07 11.99 -19.53
CA ALA A 207 7.40 13.13 -20.15
C ALA A 207 5.93 12.84 -20.49
N VAL A 208 5.63 11.62 -20.96
CA VAL A 208 4.26 11.15 -21.24
C VAL A 208 3.47 10.97 -19.94
N VAL A 209 4.04 10.33 -18.92
CA VAL A 209 3.40 10.15 -17.59
C VAL A 209 3.03 11.50 -16.99
N CYS A 210 3.93 12.48 -17.08
CA CYS A 210 3.72 13.83 -16.60
C CYS A 210 2.84 14.68 -17.54
N ALA A 211 2.37 14.13 -18.67
CA ALA A 211 1.49 14.79 -19.61
C ALA A 211 2.08 16.09 -20.23
N SER A 212 3.42 16.19 -20.36
CA SER A 212 4.09 17.39 -20.89
C SER A 212 4.37 17.27 -22.38
N ILE A 213 3.46 17.81 -23.21
CA ILE A 213 3.58 17.84 -24.68
C ILE A 213 4.90 18.47 -25.12
N GLU A 214 5.27 19.60 -24.52
CA GLU A 214 6.49 20.34 -24.87
C GLU A 214 7.75 19.48 -24.68
N LEU A 215 7.84 18.74 -23.57
CA LEU A 215 8.99 17.87 -23.30
C LEU A 215 8.99 16.63 -24.19
N VAL A 216 7.82 16.06 -24.49
CA VAL A 216 7.70 14.96 -25.44
C VAL A 216 8.23 15.38 -26.81
N GLU A 217 7.75 16.50 -27.35
CA GLU A 217 8.22 17.00 -28.65
C GLU A 217 9.72 17.29 -28.65
N PHE A 218 10.23 17.91 -27.58
CA PHE A 218 11.64 18.21 -27.45
C PHE A 218 12.50 16.94 -27.46
N LEU A 219 12.16 15.95 -26.65
CA LEU A 219 12.91 14.69 -26.54
C LEU A 219 12.86 13.91 -27.86
N LEU A 220 11.70 13.84 -28.52
CA LEU A 220 11.57 13.19 -29.84
C LEU A 220 12.43 13.87 -30.91
N LYS A 221 12.46 15.22 -30.94
CA LYS A 221 13.34 15.99 -31.84
C LYS A 221 14.82 15.71 -31.59
N ARG A 222 15.19 15.19 -30.41
CA ARG A 222 16.55 14.79 -30.03
C ARG A 222 16.79 13.28 -30.06
N GLY A 223 15.91 12.54 -30.73
CA GLY A 223 16.10 11.11 -30.99
C GLY A 223 15.73 10.20 -29.84
N ALA A 224 14.84 10.64 -28.93
CA ALA A 224 14.29 9.77 -27.91
C ALA A 224 13.46 8.62 -28.54
N GLN A 225 13.67 7.40 -28.06
CA GLN A 225 13.07 6.18 -28.57
C GLN A 225 11.91 5.69 -27.69
N ASN A 226 11.00 4.93 -28.30
CA ASN A 226 9.77 4.42 -27.68
C ASN A 226 10.01 3.11 -26.89
N PHE A 227 10.93 3.12 -25.93
CA PHE A 227 11.26 1.90 -25.17
C PHE A 227 10.14 1.43 -24.26
N ARG A 228 9.96 0.11 -24.19
CA ARG A 228 8.99 -0.53 -23.29
C ARG A 228 9.59 -0.65 -21.89
N ALA A 229 8.93 -0.10 -20.88
CA ALA A 229 9.33 -0.27 -19.49
C ALA A 229 9.07 -1.70 -19.00
N ILE A 230 9.87 -2.18 -18.05
CA ILE A 230 9.80 -3.56 -17.53
C ILE A 230 8.58 -3.74 -16.63
N VAL A 231 8.30 -2.76 -15.76
CA VAL A 231 7.32 -2.89 -14.67
C VAL A 231 5.89 -3.05 -15.18
N ASP A 232 5.48 -2.19 -16.11
CA ASP A 232 4.14 -2.21 -16.71
C ASP A 232 4.11 -2.89 -18.08
N GLN A 233 5.27 -3.17 -18.69
CA GLN A 233 5.35 -3.65 -20.06
C GLN A 233 4.62 -2.69 -21.01
N MET A 234 4.85 -1.38 -20.88
CA MET A 234 4.29 -0.36 -21.77
C MET A 234 5.38 0.59 -22.26
N SER A 235 5.31 0.96 -23.53
CA SER A 235 6.12 2.02 -24.11
C SER A 235 5.46 3.39 -23.89
N PRO A 236 6.19 4.53 -24.04
CA PRO A 236 5.60 5.86 -24.00
C PRO A 236 4.35 6.00 -24.86
N LEU A 237 4.37 5.45 -26.09
CA LEU A 237 3.22 5.48 -26.99
C LEU A 237 2.03 4.68 -26.42
N MET A 238 2.27 3.49 -25.87
CA MET A 238 1.21 2.68 -25.23
C MET A 238 0.66 3.37 -23.98
N TRP A 239 1.51 4.04 -23.20
CA TRP A 239 1.08 4.78 -22.02
C TRP A 239 0.21 5.99 -22.38
N ALA A 240 0.55 6.70 -23.46
CA ALA A 240 -0.29 7.76 -24.01
C ALA A 240 -1.67 7.23 -24.43
N ALA A 241 -1.71 6.07 -25.10
CA ALA A 241 -2.95 5.39 -25.49
C ALA A 241 -3.79 5.01 -24.26
N GLU A 242 -3.18 4.37 -23.26
CA GLU A 242 -3.82 3.95 -22.01
C GLU A 242 -4.43 5.11 -21.22
N LYS A 243 -3.73 6.25 -21.17
CA LYS A 243 -4.21 7.45 -20.48
C LYS A 243 -5.15 8.30 -21.34
N LYS A 244 -5.63 7.77 -22.47
CA LYS A 244 -6.58 8.43 -23.38
C LYS A 244 -6.08 9.81 -23.85
N ARG A 245 -4.81 9.86 -24.26
CA ARG A 245 -4.15 11.07 -24.77
C ARG A 245 -3.90 10.96 -26.27
N PRO A 246 -4.94 11.13 -27.11
CA PRO A 246 -4.81 11.02 -28.57
C PRO A 246 -3.80 12.04 -29.13
N ASP A 247 -3.70 13.21 -28.51
CA ASP A 247 -2.70 14.24 -28.80
C ASP A 247 -1.26 13.72 -28.67
N LEU A 248 -0.94 13.03 -27.57
CA LEU A 248 0.38 12.43 -27.38
C LEU A 248 0.60 11.22 -28.30
N VAL A 249 -0.46 10.42 -28.55
CA VAL A 249 -0.40 9.31 -29.50
C VAL A 249 -0.06 9.82 -30.90
N ASP A 250 -0.70 10.89 -31.37
CA ASP A 250 -0.43 11.48 -32.68
C ASP A 250 0.97 12.12 -32.78
N ILE A 251 1.49 12.69 -31.69
CA ILE A 251 2.85 13.26 -31.65
C ILE A 251 3.95 12.18 -31.69
N ILE A 252 3.77 11.08 -30.94
CA ILE A 252 4.78 10.02 -30.81
C ILE A 252 4.72 9.04 -31.98
N SER A 253 3.53 8.79 -32.54
CA SER A 253 3.31 7.80 -33.62
C SER A 253 4.29 7.93 -34.79
N PRO A 254 4.58 9.13 -35.35
CA PRO A 254 5.53 9.29 -36.46
C PRO A 254 6.93 8.75 -36.21
N TYR A 255 7.36 8.63 -34.95
CA TYR A 255 8.68 8.15 -34.55
C TYR A 255 8.71 6.64 -34.27
N CYS A 256 7.56 5.95 -34.34
CA CYS A 256 7.43 4.52 -34.03
C CYS A 256 7.23 3.69 -35.30
N SER A 257 7.45 2.38 -35.20
CA SER A 257 7.14 1.44 -36.28
C SER A 257 5.64 1.39 -36.58
N ILE A 258 5.27 0.93 -37.78
CA ILE A 258 3.86 0.81 -38.16
C ILE A 258 3.07 -0.11 -37.22
N LEU A 259 3.70 -1.18 -36.72
CA LEU A 259 3.07 -2.11 -35.80
C LEU A 259 2.75 -1.44 -34.46
N GLU A 260 3.72 -0.72 -33.88
CA GLU A 260 3.51 0.02 -32.63
C GLU A 260 2.40 1.07 -32.76
N ARG A 261 2.31 1.75 -33.92
CA ARG A 261 1.22 2.70 -34.19
C ARG A 261 -0.14 2.01 -34.19
N ILE A 262 -0.24 0.84 -34.82
CA ILE A 262 -1.47 0.04 -34.86
C ILE A 262 -1.86 -0.40 -33.44
N GLU A 263 -0.92 -0.99 -32.70
CA GLU A 263 -1.16 -1.45 -31.33
C GLU A 263 -1.55 -0.31 -30.39
N ALA A 264 -0.97 0.87 -30.57
CA ALA A 264 -1.35 2.06 -29.82
C ALA A 264 -2.77 2.54 -30.14
N GLN A 265 -3.19 2.51 -31.41
CA GLN A 265 -4.56 2.84 -31.80
C GLN A 265 -5.57 1.81 -31.27
N GLU A 266 -5.23 0.52 -31.31
CA GLU A 266 -6.04 -0.54 -30.69
C GLU A 266 -6.16 -0.32 -29.17
N LEU A 267 -5.05 -0.07 -28.48
CA LEU A 267 -5.06 0.17 -27.04
C LEU A 267 -5.82 1.46 -26.67
N LEU A 268 -5.70 2.52 -27.47
CA LEU A 268 -6.43 3.78 -27.28
C LEU A 268 -7.94 3.57 -27.44
N GLY A 269 -8.34 2.84 -28.49
CA GLY A 269 -9.75 2.47 -28.71
C GLY A 269 -10.31 1.64 -27.56
N SER A 270 -9.49 0.72 -27.03
CA SER A 270 -9.83 -0.05 -25.85
C SER A 270 -9.93 0.80 -24.58
N ALA A 271 -9.01 1.74 -24.36
CA ALA A 271 -9.04 2.63 -23.22
C ALA A 271 -10.30 3.51 -23.21
N PHE A 272 -10.76 3.98 -24.38
CA PHE A 272 -12.07 4.64 -24.50
C PHE A 272 -13.23 3.70 -24.15
N ALA A 273 -13.26 2.49 -24.73
CA ALA A 273 -14.30 1.50 -24.49
C ALA A 273 -14.42 1.10 -23.00
N CYS A 274 -13.28 0.97 -22.30
CA CYS A 274 -13.24 0.48 -20.93
C CYS A 274 -13.47 1.56 -19.86
N THR A 275 -13.85 2.78 -20.23
CA THR A 275 -14.10 3.89 -19.29
C THR A 275 -15.60 4.22 -19.12
N ASN A 276 -15.92 5.16 -18.23
CA ASN A 276 -17.31 5.52 -17.94
C ASN A 276 -18.06 6.03 -19.18
N ARG A 277 -19.38 5.89 -19.14
CA ARG A 277 -20.33 6.20 -20.22
C ARG A 277 -20.38 7.71 -20.53
N ASP A 278 -19.33 8.25 -21.13
CA ASP A 278 -19.45 9.45 -21.94
C ASP A 278 -20.16 9.02 -23.24
N ASN A 279 -21.17 9.77 -23.67
CA ASN A 279 -21.94 9.42 -24.88
C ASN A 279 -21.05 9.28 -26.12
N ASP A 280 -19.88 9.92 -26.13
CA ASP A 280 -18.93 9.92 -27.25
C ASP A 280 -17.91 8.76 -27.18
N ALA A 281 -17.84 8.00 -26.08
CA ALA A 281 -16.80 6.99 -25.86
C ALA A 281 -16.87 5.83 -26.87
N CYS A 282 -18.09 5.40 -27.26
CA CYS A 282 -18.26 4.36 -28.26
C CYS A 282 -17.77 4.82 -29.64
N ASP A 283 -18.07 6.06 -30.03
CA ASP A 283 -17.62 6.61 -31.31
C ASP A 283 -16.11 6.84 -31.33
N GLN A 284 -15.53 7.33 -30.23
CA GLN A 284 -14.08 7.47 -30.08
C GLN A 284 -13.38 6.10 -30.17
N SER A 285 -13.91 5.10 -29.46
CA SER A 285 -13.41 3.73 -29.51
C SER A 285 -13.47 3.16 -30.92
N PHE A 286 -14.63 3.28 -31.57
CA PHE A 286 -14.86 2.85 -32.95
C PHE A 286 -13.88 3.48 -33.92
N ASN A 287 -13.67 4.81 -33.84
CA ASN A 287 -12.76 5.52 -34.72
C ASN A 287 -11.31 5.04 -34.56
N CYS A 288 -10.85 4.79 -33.34
CA CYS A 288 -9.50 4.29 -33.07
C CYS A 288 -9.32 2.86 -33.60
N PHE A 289 -10.27 1.96 -33.33
CA PHE A 289 -10.24 0.59 -33.85
C PHE A 289 -10.32 0.54 -35.38
N SER A 290 -11.15 1.39 -36.00
CA SER A 290 -11.24 1.50 -37.45
C SER A 290 -9.91 1.95 -38.05
N ARG A 291 -9.29 2.99 -37.48
CA ARG A 291 -7.96 3.47 -37.91
C ARG A 291 -6.91 2.37 -37.79
N ALA A 292 -6.94 1.56 -36.73
CA ALA A 292 -6.03 0.42 -36.59
C ALA A 292 -6.25 -0.66 -37.67
N LEU A 293 -7.51 -1.02 -37.95
CA LEU A 293 -7.87 -2.00 -38.98
C LEU A 293 -7.52 -1.51 -40.40
N ASP A 294 -7.72 -0.23 -40.68
CA ASP A 294 -7.32 0.40 -41.94
C ASP A 294 -5.81 0.36 -42.14
N LEU A 295 -5.03 0.69 -41.10
CA LEU A 295 -3.57 0.59 -41.13
C LEU A 295 -3.11 -0.86 -41.35
N ARG A 296 -3.75 -1.84 -40.69
CA ARG A 296 -3.46 -3.27 -40.92
C ARG A 296 -3.71 -3.67 -42.37
N THR A 297 -4.84 -3.25 -42.93
CA THR A 297 -5.23 -3.55 -44.32
C THR A 297 -4.27 -2.89 -45.31
N THR A 298 -3.97 -1.61 -45.11
CA THR A 298 -3.08 -0.81 -45.97
C THR A 298 -1.67 -1.37 -46.03
N HIS A 299 -1.17 -1.91 -44.91
CA HIS A 299 0.19 -2.43 -44.79
C HIS A 299 0.28 -3.97 -44.85
N ASN A 300 -0.81 -4.67 -45.16
CA ASN A 300 -0.89 -6.14 -45.21
C ASN A 300 -0.41 -6.84 -43.92
N LEU A 301 -0.77 -6.30 -42.76
CA LEU A 301 -0.41 -6.84 -41.44
C LEU A 301 -1.58 -7.61 -40.85
N SER A 302 -1.38 -8.89 -40.52
CA SER A 302 -2.41 -9.69 -39.87
C SER A 302 -2.60 -9.29 -38.40
N LYS A 303 -3.85 -9.36 -37.93
CA LYS A 303 -4.19 -9.25 -36.51
C LYS A 303 -4.11 -10.64 -35.90
N ALA A 304 -3.36 -10.79 -34.80
CA ALA A 304 -3.24 -12.08 -34.12
C ALA A 304 -4.60 -12.49 -33.55
N MET A 305 -4.99 -13.74 -33.76
CA MET A 305 -6.21 -14.31 -33.18
C MET A 305 -5.88 -15.06 -31.90
N THR A 306 -6.55 -14.71 -30.81
CA THR A 306 -6.56 -15.51 -29.59
C THR A 306 -7.21 -16.87 -29.90
N THR A 307 -6.57 -17.97 -29.52
CA THR A 307 -7.03 -19.33 -29.84
C THR A 307 -8.00 -19.91 -28.82
N THR A 308 -8.14 -19.27 -27.65
CA THR A 308 -8.98 -19.72 -26.55
C THR A 308 -10.20 -18.83 -26.39
N ALA A 309 -11.39 -19.36 -26.71
CA ALA A 309 -12.65 -18.74 -26.34
C ALA A 309 -12.82 -18.74 -24.83
N ASN A 310 -13.23 -17.59 -24.28
CA ASN A 310 -13.54 -17.45 -22.86
C ASN A 310 -15.04 -17.18 -22.68
N ALA A 311 -15.69 -17.99 -21.85
CA ALA A 311 -17.12 -17.89 -21.58
C ALA A 311 -17.52 -16.53 -21.01
N ILE A 312 -16.63 -15.88 -20.24
CA ILE A 312 -16.91 -14.55 -19.67
C ILE A 312 -17.04 -13.45 -20.74
N PHE A 313 -16.37 -13.64 -21.88
CA PHE A 313 -16.45 -12.76 -23.04
C PHE A 313 -17.46 -13.28 -24.06
N HIS A 314 -18.42 -14.11 -23.63
CA HIS A 314 -19.43 -14.76 -24.48
C HIS A 314 -18.82 -15.55 -25.64
N ASN A 315 -17.64 -16.15 -25.43
CA ASN A 315 -16.86 -16.86 -26.44
C ASN A 315 -16.56 -16.02 -27.70
N ARG A 316 -16.49 -14.69 -27.55
CA ARG A 316 -16.16 -13.77 -28.63
C ARG A 316 -14.65 -13.70 -28.86
N TYR A 317 -14.31 -13.33 -30.09
CA TYR A 317 -12.97 -12.97 -30.52
C TYR A 317 -12.95 -11.51 -30.98
N GLU A 318 -11.76 -10.92 -31.01
CA GLU A 318 -11.57 -9.55 -31.50
C GLU A 318 -12.06 -9.40 -32.94
N CYS A 319 -12.64 -8.24 -33.23
CA CYS A 319 -13.04 -7.85 -34.57
C CYS A 319 -11.81 -7.80 -35.49
N GLN A 320 -11.95 -8.43 -36.66
CA GLN A 320 -10.92 -8.56 -37.69
C GLN A 320 -11.17 -7.64 -38.88
N THR A 321 -12.40 -7.16 -39.06
CA THR A 321 -12.80 -6.29 -40.16
C THR A 321 -13.67 -5.15 -39.65
N ILE A 322 -13.72 -4.05 -40.40
CA ILE A 322 -14.55 -2.88 -40.08
C ILE A 322 -16.04 -3.27 -40.04
N ASP A 323 -16.49 -4.16 -40.93
CA ASP A 323 -17.87 -4.67 -40.92
C ASP A 323 -18.23 -5.40 -39.62
N GLN A 324 -17.28 -6.10 -39.00
CA GLN A 324 -17.51 -6.74 -37.69
C GLN A 324 -17.59 -5.69 -36.58
N LEU A 325 -16.76 -4.65 -36.66
CA LEU A 325 -16.73 -3.55 -35.70
C LEU A 325 -18.01 -2.70 -35.77
N GLU A 326 -18.52 -2.40 -36.96
CA GLU A 326 -19.78 -1.65 -37.15
C GLU A 326 -20.98 -2.37 -36.50
N LYS A 327 -21.00 -3.70 -36.52
CA LYS A 327 -22.07 -4.50 -35.88
C LYS A 327 -22.11 -4.34 -34.35
N ILE A 328 -21.01 -3.94 -33.73
CA ILE A 328 -20.93 -3.79 -32.27
C ILE A 328 -20.94 -2.32 -31.82
N ARG A 329 -20.83 -1.35 -32.75
CA ARG A 329 -20.67 0.08 -32.47
C ARG A 329 -21.73 0.66 -31.53
N THR A 330 -22.99 0.26 -31.69
CA THR A 330 -24.11 0.74 -30.85
C THR A 330 -24.29 -0.06 -29.57
N ASN A 331 -23.57 -1.18 -29.43
CA ASN A 331 -23.66 -2.07 -28.28
C ASN A 331 -22.48 -1.84 -27.33
N THR A 332 -22.76 -1.11 -26.25
CA THR A 332 -21.78 -0.75 -25.21
C THR A 332 -21.14 -1.98 -24.57
N GLU A 333 -21.90 -3.06 -24.35
CA GLU A 333 -21.41 -4.31 -23.78
C GLU A 333 -20.39 -4.99 -24.69
N LEU A 334 -20.73 -5.12 -25.97
CA LEU A 334 -19.85 -5.76 -26.95
C LEU A 334 -18.60 -4.92 -27.23
N THR A 335 -18.74 -3.59 -27.24
CA THR A 335 -17.61 -2.66 -27.37
C THR A 335 -16.66 -2.78 -26.17
N TYR A 336 -17.21 -2.91 -24.96
CA TYR A 336 -16.40 -3.14 -23.75
C TYR A 336 -15.64 -4.48 -23.83
N ILE A 337 -16.32 -5.55 -24.26
CA ILE A 337 -15.69 -6.87 -24.44
C ILE A 337 -14.57 -6.80 -25.51
N GLU A 338 -14.80 -6.11 -26.63
CA GLU A 338 -13.75 -5.86 -27.64
C GLU A 338 -12.54 -5.17 -26.99
N GLY A 339 -12.77 -4.14 -26.17
CA GLY A 339 -11.71 -3.45 -25.43
C GLY A 339 -10.93 -4.38 -24.50
N LEU A 340 -11.60 -5.27 -23.76
CA LEU A 340 -10.94 -6.23 -22.87
C LEU A 340 -10.11 -7.27 -23.64
N LEU A 341 -10.62 -7.80 -24.75
CA LEU A 341 -9.89 -8.76 -25.59
C LEU A 341 -8.61 -8.14 -26.17
N VAL A 342 -8.71 -6.89 -26.64
CA VAL A 342 -7.54 -6.12 -27.12
C VAL A 342 -6.51 -5.92 -26.01
N ARG A 343 -6.93 -5.59 -24.79
CA ARG A 343 -6.03 -5.41 -23.64
C ARG A 343 -5.36 -6.72 -23.23
N GLU A 344 -6.10 -7.81 -23.21
CA GLU A 344 -5.55 -9.13 -22.90
C GLU A 344 -4.43 -9.49 -23.87
N ARG A 345 -4.60 -9.25 -25.17
CA ARG A 345 -3.58 -9.49 -26.19
C ARG A 345 -2.37 -8.56 -26.06
N LEU A 346 -2.59 -7.26 -25.88
CA LEU A 346 -1.52 -6.25 -25.93
C LEU A 346 -0.73 -6.11 -24.63
N LEU A 347 -1.44 -6.15 -23.50
CA LEU A 347 -0.88 -5.92 -22.16
C LEU A 347 -0.57 -7.24 -21.45
N GLY A 348 -1.34 -8.30 -21.75
CA GLY A 348 -1.20 -9.59 -21.09
C GLY A 348 -1.93 -9.67 -19.73
N PRO A 349 -2.12 -10.91 -19.21
CA PRO A 349 -2.90 -11.15 -17.99
C PRO A 349 -2.22 -10.63 -16.71
N THR A 350 -0.91 -10.44 -16.73
CA THR A 350 -0.13 -9.95 -15.58
C THR A 350 -0.08 -8.43 -15.49
N ASN A 351 -0.56 -7.71 -16.49
CA ASN A 351 -0.61 -6.25 -16.46
C ASN A 351 -1.73 -5.73 -15.52
N ALA A 352 -1.40 -4.76 -14.68
CA ALA A 352 -2.32 -4.22 -13.68
C ALA A 352 -3.50 -3.44 -14.28
N GLU A 353 -3.30 -2.73 -15.40
CA GLU A 353 -4.35 -1.95 -16.06
C GLU A 353 -5.38 -2.84 -16.76
N TYR A 354 -4.99 -4.02 -17.26
CA TYR A 354 -5.94 -5.02 -17.76
C TYR A 354 -6.82 -5.59 -16.63
N ARG A 355 -6.21 -6.03 -15.53
CA ARG A 355 -6.94 -6.55 -14.37
C ARG A 355 -7.83 -5.49 -13.72
N TYR A 356 -7.38 -4.24 -13.70
CA TYR A 356 -8.19 -3.12 -13.25
C TYR A 356 -9.47 -2.98 -14.10
N SER A 357 -9.38 -3.06 -15.44
CA SER A 357 -10.56 -3.01 -16.31
C SER A 357 -11.56 -4.14 -16.03
N LEU A 358 -11.09 -5.36 -15.76
CA LEU A 358 -11.97 -6.47 -15.35
C LEU A 358 -12.70 -6.16 -14.03
N CYS A 359 -11.97 -5.71 -13.01
CA CYS A 359 -12.54 -5.33 -11.73
C CYS A 359 -13.54 -4.17 -11.87
N TYR A 360 -13.17 -3.16 -12.66
CA TYR A 360 -13.98 -1.98 -12.91
C TYR A 360 -15.29 -2.34 -13.60
N ARG A 361 -15.23 -3.24 -14.59
CA ARG A 361 -16.42 -3.77 -15.26
C ARG A 361 -17.36 -4.46 -14.29
N GLY A 362 -16.82 -5.32 -13.43
CA GLY A 362 -17.60 -5.99 -12.39
C GLY A 362 -18.27 -4.99 -11.43
N ALA A 363 -17.60 -3.90 -11.07
CA ALA A 363 -18.18 -2.85 -10.24
C ALA A 363 -19.37 -2.16 -10.92
N ILE A 364 -19.24 -1.77 -12.20
CA ILE A 364 -20.35 -1.16 -12.97
C ILE A 364 -21.55 -2.11 -13.03
N LEU A 365 -21.32 -3.40 -13.29
CA LEU A 365 -22.37 -4.41 -13.35
C LEU A 365 -23.08 -4.56 -12.00
N ALA A 366 -22.33 -4.54 -10.89
CA ALA A 366 -22.89 -4.60 -9.54
C ALA A 366 -23.78 -3.37 -9.23
N ASP A 367 -23.36 -2.17 -9.65
CA ASP A 367 -24.11 -0.93 -9.43
C ASP A 367 -25.47 -0.93 -10.15
N ILE A 368 -25.53 -1.50 -11.35
CA ILE A 368 -26.81 -1.66 -12.10
C ILE A 368 -27.61 -2.91 -11.69
N GLY A 369 -27.14 -3.68 -10.71
CA GLY A 369 -27.82 -4.85 -10.16
C GLY A 369 -27.59 -6.17 -10.91
N GLN A 370 -26.68 -6.21 -11.88
CA GLN A 370 -26.24 -7.44 -12.58
C GLN A 370 -25.15 -8.16 -11.79
N TYR A 371 -25.52 -8.69 -10.62
CA TYR A 371 -24.56 -9.22 -9.66
C TYR A 371 -23.88 -10.52 -10.11
N HIS A 372 -24.57 -11.38 -10.86
CA HIS A 372 -23.98 -12.66 -11.30
C HIS A 372 -22.83 -12.43 -12.28
N GLU A 373 -23.04 -11.54 -13.24
CA GLU A 373 -22.04 -11.11 -14.20
C GLU A 373 -20.90 -10.35 -13.51
N ALA A 374 -21.22 -9.47 -12.55
CA ALA A 374 -20.22 -8.77 -11.75
C ALA A 374 -19.26 -9.73 -11.03
N VAL A 375 -19.81 -10.74 -10.36
CA VAL A 375 -19.04 -11.77 -9.67
C VAL A 375 -18.18 -12.56 -10.65
N ALA A 376 -18.71 -12.90 -11.85
CA ALA A 376 -17.94 -13.63 -12.85
C ALA A 376 -16.65 -12.87 -13.26
N TYR A 377 -16.72 -11.55 -13.48
CA TYR A 377 -15.56 -10.72 -13.82
C TYR A 377 -14.50 -10.71 -12.71
N TRP A 378 -14.93 -10.56 -11.46
CA TRP A 378 -14.00 -10.55 -10.34
C TRP A 378 -13.40 -11.93 -10.08
N ILE A 379 -14.17 -13.01 -10.22
CA ILE A 379 -13.65 -14.38 -10.08
C ILE A 379 -12.65 -14.71 -11.18
N TYR A 380 -12.89 -14.26 -12.41
CA TYR A 380 -11.94 -14.43 -13.50
C TYR A 380 -10.63 -13.68 -13.22
N GLU A 381 -10.69 -12.42 -12.76
CA GLU A 381 -9.49 -11.66 -12.37
C GLU A 381 -8.74 -12.30 -11.20
N LEU A 382 -9.46 -12.79 -10.19
CA LEU A 382 -8.88 -13.52 -9.06
C LEU A 382 -8.17 -14.80 -9.52
N GLY A 383 -8.75 -15.50 -10.50
CA GLY A 383 -8.14 -16.66 -11.14
C GLY A 383 -6.83 -16.32 -11.85
N LEU A 384 -6.76 -15.19 -12.56
CA LEU A 384 -5.52 -14.69 -13.14
C LEU A 384 -4.47 -14.41 -12.05
N CYS A 385 -4.88 -13.78 -10.95
CA CYS A 385 -3.96 -13.52 -9.83
C CYS A 385 -3.36 -14.82 -9.27
N GLN A 386 -4.18 -15.86 -9.07
CA GLN A 386 -3.71 -17.15 -8.58
C GLN A 386 -2.80 -17.86 -9.60
N GLN A 387 -3.21 -17.90 -10.87
CA GLN A 387 -2.45 -18.57 -11.95
C GLN A 387 -1.05 -17.99 -12.13
N TYR A 388 -0.92 -16.66 -12.09
CA TYR A 388 0.34 -15.96 -12.31
C TYR A 388 1.05 -15.57 -11.01
N SER A 389 0.60 -16.09 -9.86
CA SER A 389 1.20 -15.81 -8.53
C SER A 389 1.32 -14.31 -8.21
N ILE A 390 0.32 -13.53 -8.62
CA ILE A 390 0.25 -12.09 -8.37
C ILE A 390 -0.24 -11.88 -6.93
N SER A 391 0.38 -10.93 -6.22
CA SER A 391 -0.04 -10.57 -4.87
C SER A 391 -1.45 -9.97 -4.87
N ILE A 392 -2.32 -10.46 -3.99
CA ILE A 392 -3.70 -10.00 -3.86
C ILE A 392 -3.78 -9.06 -2.66
N ASP A 393 -4.18 -7.81 -2.89
CA ASP A 393 -4.41 -6.84 -1.82
C ASP A 393 -5.56 -7.28 -0.90
N SER A 394 -5.40 -7.14 0.42
CA SER A 394 -6.43 -7.45 1.42
C SER A 394 -7.73 -6.69 1.16
N LYS A 395 -7.64 -5.48 0.58
CA LYS A 395 -8.81 -4.68 0.17
C LYS A 395 -9.58 -5.31 -0.98
N HIS A 396 -8.90 -6.00 -1.89
CA HIS A 396 -9.55 -6.64 -3.04
C HIS A 396 -10.48 -7.77 -2.58
N LEU A 397 -10.02 -8.66 -1.70
CA LEU A 397 -10.87 -9.72 -1.13
C LEU A 397 -11.99 -9.15 -0.24
N ARG A 398 -11.75 -8.02 0.43
CA ARG A 398 -12.79 -7.32 1.19
C ARG A 398 -13.92 -6.80 0.29
N ARG A 399 -13.62 -6.39 -0.95
CA ARG A 399 -14.66 -5.97 -1.91
C ARG A 399 -15.61 -7.12 -2.25
N PHE A 400 -15.12 -8.36 -2.36
CA PHE A 400 -16.01 -9.53 -2.53
C PHE A 400 -16.96 -9.70 -1.35
N ALA A 401 -16.49 -9.55 -0.11
CA ALA A 401 -17.36 -9.61 1.06
C ALA A 401 -18.44 -8.52 1.03
N SER A 402 -18.07 -7.30 0.60
CA SER A 402 -19.00 -6.18 0.39
C SER A 402 -20.06 -6.50 -0.67
N LEU A 403 -19.64 -7.02 -1.83
CA LEU A 403 -20.52 -7.44 -2.93
C LEU A 403 -21.48 -8.56 -2.50
N PHE A 404 -20.97 -9.62 -1.88
CA PHE A 404 -21.78 -10.74 -1.39
C PHE A 404 -22.78 -10.31 -0.32
N SER A 405 -22.39 -9.40 0.57
CA SER A 405 -23.32 -8.81 1.55
C SER A 405 -24.45 -8.04 0.87
N GLY A 406 -24.12 -7.22 -0.14
CA GLY A 406 -25.10 -6.49 -0.94
C GLY A 406 -26.05 -7.41 -1.72
N MET A 407 -25.53 -8.49 -2.30
CA MET A 407 -26.31 -9.54 -2.97
C MET A 407 -27.28 -10.21 -2.00
N LEU A 408 -26.81 -10.62 -0.83
CA LEU A 408 -27.66 -11.26 0.18
C LEU A 408 -28.83 -10.36 0.59
N TYR A 409 -28.53 -9.07 0.81
CA TYR A 409 -29.53 -8.08 1.19
C TYR A 409 -30.56 -7.80 0.08
N LYS A 410 -30.12 -7.68 -1.18
CA LYS A 410 -30.98 -7.25 -2.30
C LYS A 410 -31.60 -8.41 -3.08
N THR A 411 -30.79 -9.39 -3.50
CA THR A 411 -31.22 -10.48 -4.40
C THR A 411 -31.38 -11.81 -3.70
N LYS A 412 -30.92 -11.95 -2.44
CA LYS A 412 -31.10 -13.17 -1.63
C LYS A 412 -30.44 -14.41 -2.24
N SER A 413 -29.47 -14.22 -3.12
CA SER A 413 -28.77 -15.30 -3.83
C SER A 413 -27.31 -14.92 -4.06
N ILE A 414 -26.42 -15.87 -3.84
CA ILE A 414 -24.98 -15.74 -4.09
C ILE A 414 -24.52 -17.04 -4.79
N PRO A 415 -23.72 -16.97 -5.87
CA PRO A 415 -23.14 -18.17 -6.48
C PRO A 415 -22.27 -18.95 -5.48
N THR A 416 -22.67 -20.17 -5.15
CA THR A 416 -21.97 -21.04 -4.19
C THR A 416 -20.50 -21.23 -4.56
N GLU A 417 -20.20 -21.45 -5.84
CA GLU A 417 -18.83 -21.61 -6.35
C GLU A 417 -17.97 -20.35 -6.09
N ALA A 418 -18.54 -19.15 -6.24
CA ALA A 418 -17.82 -17.91 -6.00
C ALA A 418 -17.44 -17.74 -4.51
N ILE A 419 -18.35 -18.09 -3.59
CA ILE A 419 -18.06 -18.12 -2.15
C ILE A 419 -16.84 -19.02 -1.89
N ILE A 420 -16.85 -20.22 -2.46
CA ILE A 420 -15.80 -21.22 -2.27
C ILE A 420 -14.45 -20.70 -2.78
N ILE A 421 -14.41 -20.13 -3.99
CA ILE A 421 -13.19 -19.61 -4.60
C ILE A 421 -12.60 -18.48 -3.74
N VAL A 422 -13.42 -17.50 -3.35
CA VAL A 422 -12.96 -16.35 -2.55
C VAL A 422 -12.50 -16.79 -1.16
N ILE A 423 -13.21 -17.71 -0.52
CA ILE A 423 -12.82 -18.27 0.78
C ILE A 423 -11.48 -19.01 0.68
N LYS A 424 -11.24 -19.79 -0.37
CA LYS A 424 -9.93 -20.45 -0.57
C LYS A 424 -8.83 -19.42 -0.79
N ALA A 425 -9.08 -18.39 -1.60
CA ALA A 425 -8.12 -17.32 -1.86
C ALA A 425 -7.71 -16.58 -0.58
N ILE A 426 -8.65 -16.22 0.30
CA ILE A 426 -8.31 -15.56 1.57
C ILE A 426 -7.51 -16.48 2.51
N CYS A 427 -7.79 -17.79 2.50
CA CYS A 427 -7.03 -18.76 3.29
C CYS A 427 -5.59 -18.91 2.78
N GLU A 428 -5.38 -18.90 1.46
CA GLU A 428 -4.05 -18.87 0.86
C GLU A 428 -3.28 -17.59 1.23
N GLN A 429 -3.95 -16.44 1.21
CA GLN A 429 -3.35 -15.16 1.61
C GLN A 429 -2.98 -15.13 3.09
N LEU A 430 -3.82 -15.66 3.99
CA LEU A 430 -3.51 -15.79 5.42
C LEU A 430 -2.23 -16.63 5.68
N GLY A 431 -1.90 -17.58 4.80
CA GLY A 431 -0.67 -18.36 4.88
C GLY A 431 0.59 -17.65 4.36
N ARG A 432 0.44 -16.64 3.50
CA ARG A 432 1.54 -15.97 2.79
C ARG A 432 1.83 -14.56 3.31
N ASP A 433 0.79 -13.76 3.53
CA ASP A 433 0.89 -12.34 3.88
C ASP A 433 0.76 -12.12 5.39
N LYS A 434 1.91 -12.02 6.05
CA LYS A 434 1.98 -11.71 7.49
C LYS A 434 1.67 -10.25 7.80
N GLN A 435 1.90 -9.34 6.84
CA GLN A 435 1.75 -7.90 7.08
C GLN A 435 0.27 -7.53 7.18
N ASN A 436 -0.57 -8.07 6.30
CA ASN A 436 -2.01 -7.82 6.31
C ASN A 436 -2.82 -8.95 6.97
N PHE A 437 -2.19 -9.77 7.82
CA PHE A 437 -2.83 -10.95 8.44
C PHE A 437 -4.13 -10.58 9.18
N ASN A 438 -4.09 -9.54 10.01
CA ASN A 438 -5.26 -9.09 10.78
C ASN A 438 -6.42 -8.69 9.85
N ASP A 439 -6.15 -7.90 8.81
CA ASP A 439 -7.16 -7.47 7.83
C ASP A 439 -7.75 -8.65 7.08
N ASN A 440 -6.91 -9.59 6.66
CA ASN A 440 -7.33 -10.81 5.99
C ASN A 440 -8.18 -11.70 6.89
N LEU A 441 -7.87 -11.77 8.19
CA LEU A 441 -8.63 -12.56 9.16
C LEU A 441 -10.01 -11.94 9.42
N PHE A 442 -10.11 -10.60 9.47
CA PHE A 442 -11.41 -9.91 9.51
C PHE A 442 -12.23 -10.19 8.24
N THR A 443 -11.60 -10.13 7.06
CA THR A 443 -12.28 -10.45 5.81
C THR A 443 -12.78 -11.91 5.80
N LEU A 444 -11.97 -12.85 6.30
CA LEU A 444 -12.39 -14.24 6.45
C LEU A 444 -13.59 -14.36 7.40
N LEU A 445 -13.58 -13.70 8.56
CA LEU A 445 -14.71 -13.68 9.48
C LEU A 445 -15.99 -13.16 8.80
N PHE A 446 -15.89 -12.09 8.01
CA PHE A 446 -17.03 -11.52 7.30
C PHE A 446 -17.59 -12.50 6.28
N LEU A 447 -16.72 -13.17 5.51
CA LEU A 447 -17.14 -14.21 4.56
C LEU A 447 -17.80 -15.40 5.27
N ILE A 448 -17.29 -15.83 6.43
CA ILE A 448 -17.91 -16.87 7.25
C ILE A 448 -19.31 -16.43 7.73
N THR A 449 -19.45 -15.19 8.19
CA THR A 449 -20.74 -14.64 8.64
C THR A 449 -21.74 -14.56 7.49
N ILE A 450 -21.34 -14.05 6.33
CA ILE A 450 -22.19 -13.99 5.13
C ILE A 450 -22.61 -15.39 4.70
N THR A 451 -21.67 -16.34 4.64
CA THR A 451 -21.96 -17.74 4.27
C THR A 451 -22.89 -18.40 5.28
N THR A 452 -22.70 -18.13 6.57
CA THR A 452 -23.57 -18.67 7.64
C THR A 452 -25.01 -18.18 7.49
N GLN A 453 -25.20 -16.88 7.24
CA GLN A 453 -26.52 -16.31 7.04
C GLN A 453 -27.15 -16.83 5.75
N TYR A 454 -26.35 -16.97 4.68
CA TYR A 454 -26.81 -17.58 3.43
C TYR A 454 -27.34 -19.01 3.66
N LEU A 455 -26.62 -19.83 4.42
CA LEU A 455 -27.02 -21.22 4.75
C LEU A 455 -28.31 -21.33 5.57
N ILE A 456 -28.56 -20.36 6.46
CA ILE A 456 -29.69 -20.37 7.40
C ILE A 456 -30.96 -19.80 6.76
N GLU A 457 -30.85 -18.64 6.12
CA GLU A 457 -32.00 -17.83 5.73
C GLU A 457 -32.59 -18.21 4.37
N TYR A 458 -31.83 -18.95 3.54
CA TYR A 458 -32.20 -19.20 2.15
C TYR A 458 -32.29 -20.69 1.79
N ALA A 459 -33.16 -20.97 0.82
CA ALA A 459 -33.39 -22.30 0.28
C ALA A 459 -32.26 -22.67 -0.69
N ILE A 460 -31.23 -23.32 -0.16
CA ILE A 460 -30.08 -23.86 -0.90
C ILE A 460 -30.21 -25.39 -0.95
N SER A 461 -29.69 -26.02 -2.01
CA SER A 461 -29.71 -27.49 -2.12
C SER A 461 -28.93 -28.15 -0.98
N ILE A 462 -29.35 -29.36 -0.59
CA ILE A 462 -28.70 -30.12 0.50
C ILE A 462 -27.22 -30.34 0.19
N VAL A 463 -26.89 -30.67 -1.06
CA VAL A 463 -25.52 -30.92 -1.52
C VAL A 463 -24.64 -29.68 -1.35
N GLU A 464 -25.11 -28.50 -1.76
CA GLU A 464 -24.37 -27.26 -1.58
C GLU A 464 -24.21 -26.87 -0.11
N LYS A 465 -25.24 -27.10 0.72
CA LYS A 465 -25.15 -26.87 2.18
C LYS A 465 -24.08 -27.74 2.83
N GLU A 466 -24.02 -29.02 2.47
CA GLU A 466 -23.00 -29.95 2.96
C GLU A 466 -21.59 -29.54 2.51
N LEU A 467 -21.45 -29.13 1.25
CA LEU A 467 -20.16 -28.68 0.69
C LEU A 467 -19.64 -27.43 1.41
N LEU A 468 -20.46 -26.38 1.54
CA LEU A 468 -20.09 -25.16 2.25
C LEU A 468 -19.76 -25.43 3.72
N PHE A 469 -20.56 -26.27 4.38
CA PHE A 469 -20.28 -26.66 5.76
C PHE A 469 -18.94 -27.40 5.91
N HIS A 470 -18.62 -28.32 4.99
CA HIS A 470 -17.34 -29.04 5.00
C HIS A 470 -16.15 -28.08 4.83
N ILE A 471 -16.27 -27.10 3.93
CA ILE A 471 -15.25 -26.07 3.71
C ILE A 471 -15.07 -25.21 4.95
N LEU A 472 -16.15 -24.68 5.52
CA LEU A 472 -16.10 -23.89 6.75
C LEU A 472 -15.45 -24.69 7.90
N ARG A 473 -15.77 -25.99 8.01
CA ARG A 473 -15.16 -26.89 9.00
C ARG A 473 -13.65 -27.00 8.80
N SER A 474 -13.19 -27.27 7.58
CA SER A 474 -11.76 -27.36 7.27
C SER A 474 -11.00 -26.10 7.65
N ILE A 475 -11.58 -24.93 7.34
CA ILE A 475 -10.96 -23.62 7.61
C ILE A 475 -10.89 -23.33 9.10
N VAL A 476 -11.99 -23.51 9.83
CA VAL A 476 -12.03 -23.23 11.27
C VAL A 476 -11.08 -24.14 12.05
N GLN A 477 -10.89 -25.37 11.59
CA GLN A 477 -9.94 -26.33 12.18
C GLN A 477 -8.47 -26.01 11.88
N HIS A 478 -8.15 -25.16 10.90
CA HIS A 478 -6.78 -24.74 10.63
C HIS A 478 -6.17 -23.87 11.75
N HIS A 479 -7.01 -23.33 12.65
CA HIS A 479 -6.59 -22.60 13.86
C HIS A 479 -5.62 -21.43 13.60
N TYR A 480 -6.06 -20.45 12.82
CA TYR A 480 -5.35 -19.18 12.62
C TYR A 480 -5.15 -18.43 13.95
N THR A 481 -3.91 -18.37 14.45
CA THR A 481 -3.58 -17.80 15.79
C THR A 481 -2.42 -16.78 15.74
N GLN A 482 -2.24 -16.10 14.60
CA GLN A 482 -1.12 -15.16 14.37
C GLN A 482 -1.50 -13.67 14.46
N MET A 483 -2.67 -13.32 15.00
CA MET A 483 -2.96 -11.90 15.25
C MET A 483 -2.03 -11.34 16.32
N ASP A 484 -1.69 -10.05 16.23
CA ASP A 484 -0.94 -9.35 17.29
C ASP A 484 -1.66 -9.44 18.65
N SER A 485 -3.00 -9.48 18.64
CA SER A 485 -3.83 -9.65 19.82
C SER A 485 -4.01 -11.12 20.25
N GLY A 486 -3.59 -12.10 19.44
CA GLY A 486 -3.85 -13.52 19.68
C GLY A 486 -5.33 -13.94 19.56
N MET A 487 -6.23 -13.03 19.18
CA MET A 487 -7.66 -13.32 19.07
C MET A 487 -7.92 -14.33 17.95
N SER A 488 -8.74 -15.34 18.25
CA SER A 488 -9.25 -16.28 17.25
C SER A 488 -10.52 -15.77 16.56
N LEU A 489 -10.94 -16.40 15.46
CA LEU A 489 -12.23 -16.11 14.80
C LEU A 489 -13.42 -16.14 15.77
N LEU A 490 -13.39 -17.02 16.78
CA LEU A 490 -14.43 -17.12 17.81
C LEU A 490 -14.42 -15.92 18.78
N HIS A 491 -13.24 -15.38 19.11
CA HIS A 491 -13.15 -14.13 19.88
C HIS A 491 -13.73 -12.98 19.07
N LEU A 492 -13.32 -12.85 17.80
CA LEU A 492 -13.76 -11.77 16.93
C LEU A 492 -15.28 -11.80 16.67
N SER A 493 -15.89 -12.99 16.55
CA SER A 493 -17.36 -13.10 16.38
C SER A 493 -18.17 -12.66 17.60
N LEU A 494 -17.51 -12.53 18.77
CA LEU A 494 -18.11 -12.15 20.05
C LEU A 494 -17.73 -10.75 20.52
N ASP A 495 -16.68 -10.13 19.96
CA ASP A 495 -16.25 -8.80 20.36
C ASP A 495 -17.10 -7.72 19.68
N ILE A 496 -17.76 -6.89 20.48
CA ILE A 496 -18.52 -5.71 20.00
C ILE A 496 -17.62 -4.67 19.31
N ARG A 497 -16.31 -4.72 19.56
CA ARG A 497 -15.31 -3.81 18.97
C ARG A 497 -14.81 -4.31 17.62
N THR A 498 -15.22 -5.50 17.16
CA THR A 498 -14.89 -6.00 15.81
C THR A 498 -15.43 -5.02 14.78
N ARG A 499 -14.53 -4.19 14.23
CA ARG A 499 -14.88 -3.05 13.38
C ARG A 499 -15.36 -3.52 12.01
N VAL A 500 -16.55 -3.08 11.63
CA VAL A 500 -17.09 -3.23 10.27
C VAL A 500 -17.26 -1.83 9.69
N ASN A 501 -16.21 -1.34 9.01
CA ASN A 501 -16.17 0.03 8.50
C ASN A 501 -16.76 0.18 7.08
N ASP A 502 -17.36 -0.87 6.53
CA ASP A 502 -17.94 -0.90 5.18
C ASP A 502 -19.48 -0.92 5.26
N TYR A 503 -20.12 0.00 4.51
CA TYR A 503 -21.56 0.21 4.54
C TYR A 503 -22.38 -1.01 4.10
N HIS A 504 -21.90 -1.79 3.12
CA HIS A 504 -22.61 -2.97 2.67
C HIS A 504 -22.40 -4.14 3.63
N ILE A 505 -21.19 -4.30 4.17
CA ILE A 505 -20.87 -5.40 5.09
C ILE A 505 -21.64 -5.25 6.41
N GLN A 506 -21.80 -4.04 6.96
CA GLN A 506 -22.52 -3.81 8.24
C GLN A 506 -24.00 -4.21 8.22
N HIS A 507 -24.62 -4.34 7.04
CA HIS A 507 -26.01 -4.80 6.94
C HIS A 507 -26.15 -6.26 7.40
N ILE A 508 -25.17 -7.10 7.07
CA ILE A 508 -25.19 -8.54 7.35
C ILE A 508 -24.26 -8.89 8.53
N CYS A 509 -23.04 -8.36 8.54
CA CYS A 509 -22.05 -8.66 9.57
C CYS A 509 -22.20 -7.69 10.76
N LYS A 510 -22.83 -8.16 11.82
CA LYS A 510 -22.96 -7.45 13.10
C LYS A 510 -22.44 -8.34 14.22
N TYR A 511 -21.55 -7.80 15.05
CA TYR A 511 -20.93 -8.52 16.15
C TYR A 511 -21.30 -7.85 17.49
N PRO A 512 -21.60 -8.62 18.56
CA PRO A 512 -21.55 -10.09 18.65
C PRO A 512 -22.61 -10.81 17.78
N CYS A 513 -22.26 -11.95 17.17
CA CYS A 513 -23.14 -12.68 16.24
C CYS A 513 -23.45 -14.11 16.70
N LEU A 514 -24.70 -14.37 17.11
CA LEU A 514 -25.14 -15.70 17.59
C LEU A 514 -24.99 -16.80 16.53
N GLN A 515 -25.45 -16.54 15.30
CA GLN A 515 -25.45 -17.57 14.26
C GLN A 515 -24.03 -17.91 13.79
N THR A 516 -23.19 -16.90 13.58
CA THR A 516 -21.77 -17.11 13.25
C THR A 516 -21.06 -17.87 14.36
N THR A 517 -21.25 -17.47 15.62
CA THR A 517 -20.65 -18.15 16.79
C THR A 517 -21.07 -19.62 16.84
N ARG A 518 -22.36 -19.91 16.65
CA ARG A 518 -22.88 -21.29 16.59
C ARG A 518 -22.25 -22.09 15.44
N MET A 519 -22.09 -21.47 14.26
CA MET A 519 -21.47 -22.12 13.11
C MET A 519 -19.99 -22.44 13.37
N LEU A 520 -19.23 -21.48 13.92
CA LEU A 520 -17.82 -21.67 14.28
C LEU A 520 -17.66 -22.82 15.28
N LEU A 521 -18.49 -22.89 16.31
CA LEU A 521 -18.47 -23.99 17.29
C LEU A 521 -18.79 -25.35 16.64
N LYS A 522 -19.82 -25.42 15.78
CA LYS A 522 -20.14 -26.63 15.01
C LYS A 522 -19.00 -27.06 14.10
N CYS A 523 -18.24 -26.10 13.58
CA CYS A 523 -17.07 -26.32 12.73
C CYS A 523 -15.81 -26.71 13.53
N GLY A 524 -15.86 -26.76 14.87
CA GLY A 524 -14.74 -27.18 15.71
C GLY A 524 -13.82 -26.04 16.16
N ALA A 525 -14.32 -24.81 16.26
CA ALA A 525 -13.58 -23.72 16.87
C ALA A 525 -13.21 -24.05 18.33
N ILE A 526 -11.98 -23.70 18.74
CA ILE A 526 -11.50 -23.94 20.10
C ILE A 526 -12.23 -23.00 21.06
N VAL A 527 -13.16 -23.56 21.84
CA VAL A 527 -14.04 -22.82 22.77
C VAL A 527 -13.26 -22.04 23.83
N ASN A 528 -12.13 -22.61 24.27
CA ASN A 528 -11.25 -22.05 25.28
C ASN A 528 -9.90 -21.60 24.70
N ALA A 529 -9.90 -21.05 23.47
CA ALA A 529 -8.73 -20.38 22.93
C ALA A 529 -8.35 -19.18 23.83
N PHE A 530 -7.09 -18.78 23.81
CA PHE A 530 -6.59 -17.64 24.58
C PHE A 530 -6.08 -16.56 23.65
N ASP A 531 -6.43 -15.30 23.94
CA ASP A 531 -5.76 -14.14 23.38
C ASP A 531 -4.44 -13.84 24.12
N ILE A 532 -3.70 -12.78 23.75
CA ILE A 532 -2.43 -12.42 24.42
C ILE A 532 -2.62 -12.02 25.90
N LEU A 533 -3.81 -11.58 26.28
CA LEU A 533 -4.17 -11.22 27.65
C LEU A 533 -4.78 -12.42 28.41
N GLN A 534 -4.70 -13.62 27.83
CA GLN A 534 -5.33 -14.84 28.35
C GLN A 534 -6.85 -14.74 28.54
N ASN A 535 -7.52 -13.82 27.85
CA ASN A 535 -8.96 -13.85 27.77
C ASN A 535 -9.38 -15.02 26.88
N THR A 536 -10.40 -15.75 27.31
CA THR A 536 -11.11 -16.71 26.47
C THR A 536 -12.26 -16.03 25.71
N PRO A 537 -12.87 -16.67 24.70
CA PRO A 537 -14.09 -16.17 24.08
C PRO A 537 -15.20 -15.84 25.09
N LEU A 538 -15.25 -16.58 26.21
CA LEU A 538 -16.20 -16.32 27.29
C LEU A 538 -15.88 -15.02 28.05
N HIS A 539 -14.60 -14.68 28.24
CA HIS A 539 -14.21 -13.40 28.83
C HIS A 539 -14.64 -12.23 27.94
N VAL A 540 -14.43 -12.35 26.61
CA VAL A 540 -14.77 -11.30 25.65
C VAL A 540 -16.26 -10.97 25.72
N ILE A 541 -17.15 -11.97 25.61
CA ILE A 541 -18.58 -11.70 25.65
C ILE A 541 -19.07 -11.30 27.05
N ALA A 542 -18.46 -11.82 28.13
CA ALA A 542 -18.82 -11.43 29.49
C ALA A 542 -18.47 -9.98 29.81
N SER A 543 -17.43 -9.42 29.17
CA SER A 543 -17.06 -8.01 29.28
C SER A 543 -18.01 -7.05 28.52
N SER A 544 -18.94 -7.59 27.73
CA SER A 544 -19.91 -6.81 26.97
C SER A 544 -20.87 -6.04 27.90
N LYS A 545 -21.30 -4.86 27.44
CA LYS A 545 -22.25 -3.99 28.15
C LYS A 545 -23.71 -4.23 27.72
N SER A 546 -24.00 -5.31 27.00
CA SER A 546 -25.32 -5.63 26.46
C SER A 546 -25.98 -6.79 27.22
N ALA A 547 -27.21 -6.57 27.72
CA ALA A 547 -28.00 -7.62 28.37
C ALA A 547 -28.54 -8.67 27.37
N ASN A 548 -28.50 -8.39 26.06
CA ASN A 548 -29.00 -9.29 25.02
C ASN A 548 -28.04 -10.46 24.71
N ASP A 549 -26.91 -10.56 25.41
CA ASP A 549 -25.85 -11.52 25.10
C ASP A 549 -26.03 -12.87 25.82
N GLU A 550 -27.10 -13.04 26.60
CA GLU A 550 -27.45 -14.29 27.30
C GLU A 550 -27.45 -15.55 26.39
N PRO A 551 -28.03 -15.54 25.17
CA PRO A 551 -28.00 -16.71 24.29
C PRO A 551 -26.59 -17.11 23.86
N LEU A 552 -25.69 -16.14 23.69
CA LEU A 552 -24.29 -16.38 23.33
C LEU A 552 -23.52 -17.01 24.51
N LEU A 553 -23.75 -16.51 25.73
CA LEU A 553 -23.17 -17.05 26.95
C LEU A 553 -23.60 -18.50 27.18
N ASN A 554 -24.90 -18.78 27.06
CA ASN A 554 -25.43 -20.13 27.19
C ASN A 554 -24.83 -21.06 26.13
N LEU A 555 -24.73 -20.62 24.88
CA LEU A 555 -24.13 -21.38 23.78
C LEU A 555 -22.66 -21.74 24.06
N LEU A 556 -21.85 -20.80 24.58
CA LEU A 556 -20.46 -21.08 24.93
C LEU A 556 -20.34 -22.04 26.12
N CYS A 557 -21.17 -21.87 27.14
CA CYS A 557 -21.21 -22.77 28.29
C CYS A 557 -21.59 -24.19 27.87
N ASP A 558 -22.59 -24.34 27.01
CA ASP A 558 -23.04 -25.63 26.49
C ASP A 558 -21.97 -26.28 25.58
N ALA A 559 -21.17 -25.46 24.90
CA ALA A 559 -20.01 -25.91 24.11
C ALA A 559 -18.77 -26.23 24.97
N GLY A 560 -18.83 -26.09 26.30
CA GLY A 560 -17.74 -26.45 27.21
C GLY A 560 -16.75 -25.32 27.50
N ALA A 561 -17.20 -24.06 27.49
CA ALA A 561 -16.38 -22.94 27.94
C ALA A 561 -16.04 -23.08 29.44
N HIS A 562 -14.76 -22.92 29.78
CA HIS A 562 -14.27 -22.91 31.16
C HIS A 562 -14.65 -21.59 31.84
N LEU A 563 -15.34 -21.70 32.97
CA LEU A 563 -15.90 -20.57 33.72
C LEU A 563 -14.93 -20.00 34.77
N ASP A 564 -13.87 -20.72 35.08
CA ASP A 564 -12.91 -20.43 36.15
C ASP A 564 -11.51 -20.07 35.66
N PHE A 565 -11.28 -20.04 34.35
CA PHE A 565 -10.03 -19.51 33.82
C PHE A 565 -9.94 -18.02 34.13
N ALA A 566 -8.76 -17.60 34.56
CA ALA A 566 -8.43 -16.21 34.82
C ALA A 566 -7.60 -15.63 33.68
N ASN A 567 -7.84 -14.35 33.37
CA ASN A 567 -6.99 -13.58 32.47
C ASN A 567 -5.64 -13.21 33.15
N VAL A 568 -4.77 -12.48 32.45
CA VAL A 568 -3.48 -12.01 33.01
C VAL A 568 -3.60 -11.13 34.27
N LEU A 569 -4.77 -10.53 34.52
CA LEU A 569 -5.07 -9.73 35.71
C LEU A 569 -5.65 -10.57 36.86
N GLY A 570 -5.84 -11.89 36.66
CA GLY A 570 -6.43 -12.78 37.65
C GLY A 570 -7.96 -12.73 37.70
N GLU A 571 -8.62 -12.12 36.71
CA GLU A 571 -10.07 -11.95 36.67
C GLU A 571 -10.73 -13.08 35.88
N THR A 572 -11.80 -13.67 36.43
CA THR A 572 -12.62 -14.66 35.72
C THR A 572 -13.68 -13.97 34.83
N PRO A 573 -14.36 -14.67 33.90
CA PRO A 573 -15.45 -14.08 33.12
C PRO A 573 -16.56 -13.46 33.99
N ALA A 574 -16.83 -14.05 35.16
CA ALA A 574 -17.82 -13.52 36.10
C ALA A 574 -17.36 -12.24 36.82
N ASP A 575 -16.05 -12.02 36.94
CA ASP A 575 -15.48 -10.82 37.54
C ASP A 575 -15.51 -9.64 36.56
N LEU A 576 -15.25 -9.90 35.27
CA LEU A 576 -15.35 -8.93 34.17
C LEU A 576 -16.78 -8.47 33.86
N SER A 577 -17.78 -9.28 34.21
CA SER A 577 -19.19 -8.96 33.96
C SER A 577 -19.68 -7.78 34.80
N VAL A 578 -19.95 -6.65 34.14
CA VAL A 578 -20.56 -5.47 34.76
C VAL A 578 -22.07 -5.66 35.00
N ILE A 579 -22.72 -6.54 34.22
CA ILE A 579 -24.16 -6.80 34.29
C ILE A 579 -24.46 -7.83 35.40
N PRO A 580 -25.30 -7.50 36.41
CA PRO A 580 -25.62 -8.40 37.53
C PRO A 580 -26.24 -9.74 37.11
N GLU A 581 -27.11 -9.73 36.11
CA GLU A 581 -27.83 -10.90 35.60
C GLU A 581 -26.86 -11.90 34.94
N ILE A 582 -25.93 -11.41 34.11
CA ILE A 582 -24.88 -12.22 33.48
C ILE A 582 -23.96 -12.80 34.55
N LYS A 583 -23.57 -11.99 35.54
CA LYS A 583 -22.76 -12.45 36.67
C LYS A 583 -23.47 -13.55 37.47
N GLN A 584 -24.78 -13.42 37.70
CA GLN A 584 -25.57 -14.44 38.38
C GLN A 584 -25.70 -15.72 37.54
N LEU A 585 -25.89 -15.60 36.22
CA LEU A 585 -25.96 -16.73 35.29
C LEU A 585 -24.66 -17.52 35.29
N LEU A 586 -23.52 -16.84 35.14
CA LEU A 586 -22.19 -17.47 35.15
C LEU A 586 -21.94 -18.18 36.49
N LYS A 587 -22.30 -17.56 37.62
CA LYS A 587 -22.22 -18.18 38.95
C LYS A 587 -23.14 -19.40 39.10
N ARG A 588 -24.35 -19.38 38.53
CA ARG A 588 -25.29 -20.52 38.58
C ARG A 588 -24.81 -21.70 37.74
N ARG A 589 -24.22 -21.43 36.58
CA ARG A 589 -23.69 -22.46 35.68
C ARG A 589 -22.30 -22.97 36.09
N PHE A 590 -21.64 -22.28 37.02
CA PHE A 590 -20.34 -22.65 37.55
C PHE A 590 -20.35 -24.06 38.15
N LYS A 591 -19.57 -24.95 37.54
CA LYS A 591 -19.35 -26.32 38.03
C LYS A 591 -17.85 -26.56 38.16
N LEU A 592 -17.36 -26.66 39.39
CA LEU A 592 -15.98 -27.05 39.68
C LEU A 592 -15.81 -28.53 39.40
N ASN A 593 -14.98 -28.87 38.41
CA ASN A 593 -14.48 -30.23 38.29
C ASN A 593 -13.29 -30.44 39.24
N LEU A 594 -12.98 -31.70 39.55
CA LEU A 594 -11.87 -32.05 40.47
C LEU A 594 -10.53 -31.46 40.00
N LYS A 595 -10.29 -31.42 38.69
CA LYS A 595 -9.07 -30.88 38.09
C LYS A 595 -8.91 -29.38 38.39
N CYS A 596 -10.00 -28.61 38.26
CA CYS A 596 -10.08 -27.20 38.60
C CYS A 596 -9.89 -26.96 40.11
N MET A 597 -10.49 -27.80 40.96
CA MET A 597 -10.29 -27.72 42.41
C MET A 597 -8.81 -27.91 42.79
N CYS A 598 -8.15 -28.92 42.20
CA CYS A 598 -6.73 -29.18 42.43
C CYS A 598 -5.86 -28.01 41.94
N ALA A 599 -6.11 -27.49 40.74
CA ALA A 599 -5.39 -26.34 40.20
C ALA A 599 -5.50 -25.11 41.10
N ARG A 600 -6.71 -24.75 41.51
CA ARG A 600 -6.95 -23.64 42.44
C ARG A 600 -6.26 -23.84 43.78
N LEU A 601 -6.22 -25.07 44.29
CA LEU A 601 -5.59 -25.38 45.59
C LEU A 601 -4.07 -25.25 45.49
N ILE A 602 -3.47 -25.73 44.39
CA ILE A 602 -2.05 -25.56 44.09
C ILE A 602 -1.69 -24.06 44.07
N ARG A 603 -2.46 -23.25 43.34
CA ARG A 603 -2.25 -21.80 43.22
C ARG A 603 -2.49 -21.06 44.53
N LYS A 604 -3.60 -21.32 45.21
CA LYS A 604 -3.94 -20.72 46.52
C LYS A 604 -2.91 -21.03 47.60
N LYS A 605 -2.25 -22.19 47.54
CA LYS A 605 -1.24 -22.64 48.51
C LYS A 605 0.19 -22.36 48.05
N ASN A 606 0.39 -21.69 46.91
CA ASN A 606 1.71 -21.43 46.32
C ASN A 606 2.61 -22.68 46.27
N LEU A 607 2.04 -23.84 45.95
CA LEU A 607 2.81 -25.08 45.87
C LEU A 607 3.70 -25.05 44.62
N SER A 608 4.93 -25.55 44.71
CA SER A 608 5.79 -25.73 43.54
C SER A 608 5.32 -26.91 42.69
N PHE A 609 4.97 -26.67 41.43
CA PHE A 609 4.54 -27.72 40.48
C PHE A 609 5.34 -27.73 39.17
N HIS A 610 6.24 -26.76 38.98
CA HIS A 610 7.08 -26.67 37.79
C HIS A 610 8.09 -27.83 37.77
N GLY A 611 8.06 -28.63 36.69
CA GLY A 611 8.87 -29.84 36.56
C GLY A 611 8.33 -31.07 37.31
N THR A 612 7.23 -30.94 38.06
CA THR A 612 6.61 -32.04 38.83
C THR A 612 5.41 -32.66 38.12
N ILE A 613 4.73 -31.88 37.28
CA ILE A 613 3.59 -32.31 36.47
C ILE A 613 3.87 -32.08 34.98
N ALA A 614 3.12 -32.76 34.11
CA ALA A 614 3.26 -32.59 32.65
C ALA A 614 3.04 -31.13 32.22
N VAL A 615 3.74 -30.68 31.18
CA VAL A 615 3.69 -29.29 30.66
C VAL A 615 2.26 -28.83 30.34
N SER A 616 1.44 -29.73 29.79
CA SER A 616 0.02 -29.46 29.51
C SER A 616 -0.83 -29.20 30.77
N LEU A 617 -0.44 -29.79 31.91
CA LEU A 617 -1.06 -29.56 33.21
C LEU A 617 -0.49 -28.33 33.91
N MET A 618 0.80 -28.00 33.71
CA MET A 618 1.39 -26.74 34.20
C MET A 618 0.61 -25.54 33.65
N ASN A 619 0.47 -25.47 32.32
CA ASN A 619 -0.32 -24.42 31.66
C ASN A 619 -1.77 -24.38 32.12
N PHE A 620 -2.35 -25.53 32.52
CA PHE A 620 -3.72 -25.58 33.04
C PHE A 620 -3.81 -25.03 34.47
N VAL A 621 -2.82 -25.33 35.32
CA VAL A 621 -2.74 -24.81 36.70
C VAL A 621 -2.47 -23.31 36.70
N ASP A 622 -1.60 -22.82 35.82
CA ASP A 622 -1.30 -21.38 35.69
C ASP A 622 -2.53 -20.53 35.31
N LYS A 623 -3.52 -21.13 34.66
CA LYS A 623 -4.78 -20.49 34.24
C LYS A 623 -5.83 -20.35 35.35
N HIS A 624 -5.58 -20.89 36.55
CA HIS A 624 -6.46 -20.80 37.73
C HIS A 624 -5.77 -20.03 38.86
#